data_AF-A0A351CHS1-F1
#
_entry.id   AF-A0A351CHS1-F1
#
_cell.length_a   1.000
_cell.length_b   1.000
_cell.length_c   1.000
_cell.angle_alpha   90.00
_cell.angle_beta   90.00
_cell.angle_gamma   90.00
#
_symmetry.space_group_name_H-M   'P 1'
#
loop_
_entity.id
_entity.type
_entity.pdbx_description
1 polymer ?
#
loop_
_entity_poly.entity_id
_entity_poly.type
_entity_poly.pdbx_seq_one_letter_code
_entity_poly.pdbx_strand_id
1 'polypeptide(L)'
;MNGSTQNMQLQRILFICIFFISACTSLSHRIPEESKEFHSLSESKAIISILKSQNHTLTTIKGLGKITFLENKEKEMTSRIAWVASTPDKIRITLSSVSGHPMVSAASDGQWFYFYSHANGDFYKKRPTNFNMKRFFSISIKSEDIVNILLGRVPVVEFDSADLMEERCIKSQSGKDFESAEVSS
;
A
#
# COMPACT_ATOMS: atom_id res chain seq x y z
N MET A 1 -59.81 26.29 -15.62
CA MET A 1 -59.25 26.62 -14.27
C MET A 1 -58.09 25.70 -13.86
N ASN A 2 -57.25 25.18 -14.78
CA ASN A 2 -56.15 24.25 -14.45
C ASN A 2 -54.73 24.88 -14.49
N GLY A 3 -54.62 26.20 -14.69
CA GLY A 3 -53.33 26.88 -14.88
C GLY A 3 -52.56 27.25 -13.61
N SER A 4 -53.21 27.24 -12.44
CA SER A 4 -52.58 27.67 -11.17
C SER A 4 -51.76 26.56 -10.51
N THR A 5 -52.27 25.32 -10.50
CA THR A 5 -51.62 24.18 -9.84
C THR A 5 -50.39 23.67 -10.58
N GLN A 6 -50.32 23.82 -11.91
CA GLN A 6 -49.13 23.43 -12.68
C GLN A 6 -47.95 24.38 -12.44
N ASN A 7 -48.20 25.70 -12.35
CA ASN A 7 -47.15 26.68 -12.07
C ASN A 7 -46.53 26.48 -10.67
N MET A 8 -47.33 26.09 -9.68
CA MET A 8 -46.85 25.85 -8.32
C MET A 8 -45.98 24.58 -8.20
N GLN A 9 -46.26 23.55 -9.00
CA GLN A 9 -45.45 22.33 -9.06
C GLN A 9 -44.14 22.56 -9.83
N LEU A 10 -44.20 23.30 -10.94
CA LEU A 10 -43.01 23.65 -11.72
C LEU A 10 -42.04 24.52 -10.91
N GLN A 11 -42.56 25.46 -10.10
CA GLN A 11 -41.75 26.30 -9.22
C GLN A 11 -41.07 25.48 -8.12
N ARG A 12 -41.74 24.48 -7.54
CA ARG A 12 -41.13 23.58 -6.55
C ARG A 12 -40.02 22.72 -7.14
N ILE A 13 -40.22 22.20 -8.35
CA ILE A 13 -39.18 21.42 -9.06
C ILE A 13 -37.98 22.30 -9.38
N LEU A 14 -38.19 23.54 -9.84
CA LEU A 14 -37.12 24.49 -10.14
C LEU A 14 -36.27 24.80 -8.89
N PHE A 15 -36.91 25.03 -7.74
CA PHE A 15 -36.21 25.27 -6.48
C PHE A 15 -35.37 24.07 -6.02
N ILE A 16 -35.88 22.84 -6.19
CA ILE A 16 -35.15 21.62 -5.86
C ILE A 16 -33.93 21.48 -6.78
N CYS A 17 -34.09 21.68 -8.08
CA CYS A 17 -32.98 21.60 -9.03
C CYS A 17 -31.85 22.58 -8.71
N ILE A 18 -32.17 23.84 -8.37
CA ILE A 18 -31.16 24.85 -7.99
C ILE A 18 -30.34 24.41 -6.76
N PHE A 19 -30.98 23.78 -5.76
CA PHE A 19 -30.30 23.31 -4.55
C PHE A 19 -29.27 22.21 -4.85
N PHE A 20 -29.57 21.30 -5.78
CA PHE A 20 -28.68 20.18 -6.13
C PHE A 20 -27.49 20.59 -7.01
N ILE A 21 -27.55 21.72 -7.72
CA ILE A 21 -26.45 22.15 -8.62
C ILE A 21 -25.34 22.91 -7.86
N SER A 22 -25.61 23.46 -6.66
CA SER A 22 -24.58 24.16 -5.87
C SER A 22 -23.55 23.25 -5.20
N ALA A 23 -23.78 21.92 -5.19
CA ALA A 23 -22.87 20.95 -4.60
C ALA A 23 -21.64 20.62 -5.47
N CYS A 24 -21.53 21.19 -6.68
CA CYS A 24 -20.49 20.85 -7.65
C CYS A 24 -19.51 21.99 -7.97
N THR A 25 -19.40 23.05 -7.17
CA THR A 25 -18.25 23.97 -7.30
C THR A 25 -17.02 23.33 -6.70
N SER A 26 -16.38 22.51 -7.54
CA SER A 26 -15.06 21.92 -7.38
C SER A 26 -14.07 22.95 -6.83
N LEU A 27 -13.49 22.62 -5.68
CA LEU A 27 -12.39 23.34 -5.06
C LEU A 27 -11.18 23.23 -6.00
N SER A 28 -11.02 24.19 -6.92
CA SER A 28 -9.81 24.34 -7.72
C SER A 28 -8.69 24.80 -6.80
N HIS A 29 -8.04 23.85 -6.14
CA HIS A 29 -6.80 24.09 -5.42
C HIS A 29 -5.70 24.36 -6.45
N ARG A 30 -5.49 25.64 -6.78
CA ARG A 30 -4.23 26.07 -7.40
C ARG A 30 -3.14 25.84 -6.37
N ILE A 31 -2.31 24.83 -6.60
CA ILE A 31 -1.04 24.66 -5.89
C ILE A 31 -0.16 25.85 -6.30
N PRO A 32 0.22 26.76 -5.38
CA PRO A 32 1.25 27.73 -5.68
C PRO A 32 2.54 26.94 -5.91
N GLU A 33 3.13 27.09 -7.10
CA GLU A 33 4.55 26.77 -7.28
C GLU A 33 5.34 27.76 -6.44
N GLU A 34 5.60 27.41 -5.19
CA GLU A 34 6.56 28.08 -4.35
C GLU A 34 7.67 27.09 -4.01
N SER A 35 8.86 27.46 -4.43
CA SER A 35 10.15 26.82 -4.22
C SER A 35 10.28 26.24 -2.80
N LYS A 36 10.18 24.92 -2.65
CA LYS A 36 10.48 24.24 -1.38
C LYS A 36 11.99 24.10 -1.20
N GLU A 37 12.62 25.18 -0.75
CA GLU A 37 13.91 25.16 -0.09
C GLU A 37 13.79 24.42 1.26
N PHE A 38 14.50 23.29 1.36
CA PHE A 38 15.27 22.76 2.51
C PHE A 38 14.76 22.84 3.97
N HIS A 39 13.52 23.24 4.25
CA HIS A 39 12.90 23.15 5.58
C HIS A 39 12.33 21.75 5.90
N SER A 40 12.31 20.81 4.95
CA SER A 40 11.49 19.59 5.00
C SER A 40 12.22 18.28 5.37
N LEU A 41 13.55 18.27 5.56
CA LEU A 41 14.29 17.03 5.81
C LEU A 41 13.99 16.43 7.19
N SER A 42 13.84 17.28 8.21
CA SER A 42 13.44 16.88 9.57
C SER A 42 12.01 16.32 9.60
N GLU A 43 11.08 17.01 8.93
CA GLU A 43 9.68 16.58 8.83
C GLU A 43 9.54 15.25 8.09
N SER A 44 10.30 15.07 6.99
CA SER A 44 10.32 13.82 6.23
C SER A 44 10.85 12.65 7.06
N LYS A 45 11.97 12.86 7.80
CA LYS A 45 12.51 11.86 8.74
C LYS A 45 11.49 11.50 9.84
N ALA A 46 10.75 12.49 10.36
CA ALA A 46 9.72 12.26 11.36
C ALA A 46 8.56 11.41 10.82
N ILE A 47 8.04 11.72 9.61
CA ILE A 47 6.97 10.96 8.97
C ILE A 47 7.42 9.52 8.68
N ILE A 48 8.62 9.32 8.15
CA ILE A 48 9.19 7.99 7.89
C ILE A 48 9.30 7.19 9.19
N SER A 49 9.77 7.82 10.27
CA SER A 49 9.85 7.17 11.59
C SER A 49 8.48 6.72 12.11
N ILE A 50 7.45 7.56 11.96
CA ILE A 50 6.07 7.22 12.30
C ILE A 50 5.59 6.04 11.46
N LEU A 51 5.82 6.04 10.14
CA LEU A 51 5.44 4.94 9.25
C LEU A 51 6.14 3.62 9.61
N LYS A 52 7.45 3.66 9.89
CA LYS A 52 8.21 2.49 10.36
C LYS A 52 7.58 1.93 11.64
N SER A 53 7.32 2.80 12.61
CA SER A 53 6.67 2.42 13.87
C SER A 53 5.29 1.79 13.65
N GLN A 54 4.44 2.43 12.85
CA GLN A 54 3.11 1.91 12.51
C GLN A 54 3.19 0.54 11.83
N ASN A 55 4.07 0.38 10.83
CA ASN A 55 4.27 -0.91 10.15
C ASN A 55 4.69 -2.03 11.11
N HIS A 56 5.52 -1.73 12.11
CA HIS A 56 5.93 -2.71 13.12
C HIS A 56 4.78 -3.15 14.03
N THR A 57 3.81 -2.27 14.31
CA THR A 57 2.62 -2.62 15.11
C THR A 57 1.63 -3.52 14.37
N LEU A 58 1.64 -3.51 13.03
CA LEU A 58 0.79 -4.35 12.20
C LEU A 58 1.29 -5.81 12.21
N THR A 59 0.76 -6.59 13.15
CA THR A 59 1.11 -8.01 13.38
C THR A 59 -0.02 -8.97 13.02
N THR A 60 -1.26 -8.47 12.89
CA THR A 60 -2.44 -9.26 12.54
C THR A 60 -3.34 -8.49 11.58
N ILE A 61 -3.97 -9.20 10.65
CA ILE A 61 -4.98 -8.64 9.76
C ILE A 61 -6.13 -9.63 9.54
N LYS A 62 -7.33 -9.12 9.31
CA LYS A 62 -8.47 -9.89 8.79
C LYS A 62 -9.15 -9.11 7.68
N GLY A 63 -9.82 -9.81 6.78
CA GLY A 63 -10.53 -9.16 5.69
C GLY A 63 -11.48 -10.07 4.93
N LEU A 64 -12.26 -9.40 4.09
CA LEU A 64 -13.21 -9.98 3.15
C LEU A 64 -12.99 -9.29 1.81
N GLY A 65 -13.15 -10.02 0.71
CA GLY A 65 -12.89 -9.47 -0.61
C GLY A 65 -13.23 -10.42 -1.74
N LYS A 66 -12.67 -10.12 -2.91
CA LYS A 66 -12.75 -10.96 -4.09
C LYS A 66 -11.33 -11.25 -4.56
N ILE A 67 -11.11 -12.48 -5.02
CA ILE A 67 -9.88 -12.88 -5.71
C ILE A 67 -10.25 -13.29 -7.12
N THR A 68 -9.45 -12.86 -8.07
CA THR A 68 -9.61 -13.17 -9.48
C THR A 68 -8.38 -13.92 -9.96
N PHE A 69 -8.59 -15.15 -10.42
CA PHE A 69 -7.56 -15.97 -11.04
C PHE A 69 -7.62 -15.78 -12.55
N LEU A 70 -6.48 -15.42 -13.14
CA LEU A 70 -6.32 -15.25 -14.58
C LEU A 70 -5.42 -16.38 -15.10
N GLU A 71 -5.98 -17.29 -15.89
CA GLU A 71 -5.23 -18.35 -16.58
C GLU A 71 -5.13 -18.03 -18.08
N ASN A 72 -3.88 -17.85 -18.56
CA ASN A 72 -3.54 -17.62 -19.97
C ASN A 72 -4.43 -16.57 -20.69
N LYS A 73 -4.78 -15.48 -20.00
CA LYS A 73 -5.58 -14.34 -20.50
C LYS A 73 -7.04 -14.63 -20.90
N GLU A 74 -7.51 -15.86 -20.86
CA GLU A 74 -8.85 -16.22 -21.35
C GLU A 74 -9.79 -16.77 -20.27
N LYS A 75 -9.24 -17.41 -19.23
CA LYS A 75 -10.06 -17.94 -18.15
C LYS A 75 -9.92 -17.08 -16.91
N GLU A 76 -10.98 -16.32 -16.64
CA GLU A 76 -11.16 -15.57 -15.42
C GLU A 76 -12.04 -16.36 -14.44
N MET A 77 -11.50 -16.68 -13.27
CA MET A 77 -12.29 -17.21 -12.17
C MET A 77 -12.28 -16.23 -11.01
N THR A 78 -13.42 -15.60 -10.73
CA THR A 78 -13.59 -14.70 -9.59
C THR A 78 -14.32 -15.41 -8.45
N SER A 79 -13.75 -15.38 -7.24
CA SER A 79 -14.32 -15.99 -6.03
C SER A 79 -14.33 -15.00 -4.86
N ARG A 80 -15.28 -15.17 -3.93
CA ARG A 80 -15.26 -14.41 -2.67
C ARG A 80 -14.20 -15.01 -1.75
N ILE A 81 -13.46 -14.17 -1.04
CA ILE A 81 -12.39 -14.60 -0.14
C ILE A 81 -12.60 -13.98 1.24
N ALA A 82 -12.41 -14.78 2.28
CA ALA A 82 -12.29 -14.34 3.66
C ALA A 82 -10.92 -14.78 4.18
N TRP A 83 -10.23 -13.91 4.92
CA TRP A 83 -8.92 -14.23 5.48
C TRP A 83 -8.70 -13.66 6.87
N VAL A 84 -7.82 -14.31 7.61
CA VAL A 84 -7.15 -13.79 8.81
C VAL A 84 -5.70 -14.24 8.77
N ALA A 85 -4.79 -13.34 9.08
CA ALA A 85 -3.35 -13.56 9.03
C ALA A 85 -2.66 -12.95 10.24
N SER A 86 -1.54 -13.53 10.63
CA SER A 86 -0.66 -13.07 11.68
C SER A 86 0.80 -13.37 11.32
N THR A 87 1.68 -12.41 11.59
CA THR A 87 3.11 -12.55 11.32
C THR A 87 3.75 -13.70 12.09
N PRO A 88 4.76 -14.38 11.52
CA PRO A 88 5.25 -14.20 10.15
C PRO A 88 4.45 -14.97 9.10
N ASP A 89 3.80 -16.08 9.48
CA ASP A 89 3.42 -17.14 8.54
C ASP A 89 2.07 -17.82 8.86
N LYS A 90 1.35 -17.30 9.85
CA LYS A 90 0.06 -17.84 10.27
C LYS A 90 -1.04 -17.21 9.43
N ILE A 91 -1.82 -18.04 8.76
CA ILE A 91 -2.90 -17.55 7.90
C ILE A 91 -4.04 -18.57 7.83
N ARG A 92 -5.26 -18.09 7.70
CA ARG A 92 -6.44 -18.88 7.34
C ARG A 92 -7.18 -18.15 6.24
N ILE A 93 -7.43 -18.85 5.14
CA ILE A 93 -8.15 -18.36 3.97
C ILE A 93 -9.34 -19.28 3.73
N THR A 94 -10.47 -18.71 3.33
CA THR A 94 -11.59 -19.45 2.78
C THR A 94 -12.06 -18.77 1.51
N LEU A 95 -12.10 -19.53 0.42
CA LEU A 95 -12.75 -19.12 -0.83
C LEU A 95 -14.17 -19.65 -0.82
N SER A 96 -15.11 -18.77 -1.13
CA SER A 96 -16.53 -19.08 -1.20
C SER A 96 -17.08 -18.80 -2.59
N SER A 97 -18.06 -19.60 -2.97
CA SER A 97 -18.86 -19.38 -4.17
C SER A 97 -19.68 -18.08 -4.06
N VAL A 98 -20.32 -17.68 -5.15
CA VAL A 98 -21.27 -16.57 -5.16
C VAL A 98 -22.46 -16.77 -4.20
N SER A 99 -22.77 -18.02 -3.83
CA SER A 99 -23.81 -18.35 -2.84
C SER A 99 -23.28 -18.40 -1.40
N GLY A 100 -21.98 -18.13 -1.18
CA GLY A 100 -21.36 -18.11 0.15
C GLY A 100 -20.85 -19.47 0.65
N HIS A 101 -21.15 -20.56 -0.07
CA HIS A 101 -20.67 -21.88 0.27
C HIS A 101 -19.14 -21.96 0.13
N PRO A 102 -18.42 -22.53 1.11
CA PRO A 102 -16.98 -22.69 1.01
C PRO A 102 -16.64 -23.64 -0.14
N MET A 103 -15.73 -23.22 -1.00
CA MET A 103 -15.17 -24.02 -2.10
C MET A 103 -13.79 -24.55 -1.73
N VAL A 104 -13.00 -23.71 -1.06
CA VAL A 104 -11.64 -24.03 -0.64
C VAL A 104 -11.39 -23.44 0.74
N SER A 105 -10.74 -24.21 1.61
CA SER A 105 -10.19 -23.72 2.87
C SER A 105 -8.69 -24.00 2.91
N ALA A 106 -7.91 -22.99 3.24
CA ALA A 106 -6.47 -23.11 3.42
C ALA A 106 -6.03 -22.51 4.75
N ALA A 107 -5.02 -23.09 5.38
CA ALA A 107 -4.44 -22.55 6.59
C ALA A 107 -2.94 -22.83 6.68
N SER A 108 -2.20 -21.98 7.38
CA SER A 108 -0.82 -22.22 7.80
C SER A 108 -0.71 -21.90 9.28
N ASP A 109 -0.05 -22.79 10.03
CA ASP A 109 0.31 -22.56 11.44
C ASP A 109 1.80 -22.20 11.62
N GLY A 110 2.53 -22.07 10.51
CA GLY A 110 3.98 -21.82 10.44
C GLY A 110 4.84 -23.08 10.37
N GLN A 111 4.31 -24.24 10.79
CA GLN A 111 4.97 -25.54 10.63
C GLN A 111 4.38 -26.37 9.49
N TRP A 112 3.09 -26.19 9.26
CA TRP A 112 2.29 -26.94 8.31
C TRP A 112 1.35 -26.01 7.56
N PHE A 113 1.24 -26.28 6.26
CA PHE A 113 0.20 -25.78 5.41
C PHE A 113 -0.88 -26.86 5.23
N TYR A 114 -2.13 -26.45 5.37
CA TYR A 114 -3.33 -27.25 5.24
C TYR A 114 -4.15 -26.70 4.08
N PHE A 115 -4.64 -27.59 3.22
CA PHE A 115 -5.56 -27.27 2.15
C PHE A 115 -6.70 -28.27 2.14
N TYR A 116 -7.91 -27.77 1.95
CA TYR A 116 -9.11 -28.58 1.83
C TYR A 116 -9.97 -28.06 0.67
N SER A 117 -10.27 -28.95 -0.28
CA SER A 117 -11.22 -28.69 -1.36
C SER A 117 -12.58 -29.22 -0.97
N HIS A 118 -13.57 -28.33 -0.85
CA HIS A 118 -14.95 -28.72 -0.53
C HIS A 118 -15.69 -29.32 -1.73
N ALA A 119 -15.15 -29.16 -2.95
CA ALA A 119 -15.78 -29.67 -4.17
C ALA A 119 -15.67 -31.20 -4.29
N ASN A 120 -14.55 -31.78 -3.84
CA ASN A 120 -14.25 -33.21 -3.95
C ASN A 120 -13.83 -33.86 -2.62
N GLY A 121 -13.68 -33.09 -1.55
CA GLY A 121 -13.29 -33.58 -0.23
C GLY A 121 -11.78 -33.81 -0.06
N ASP A 122 -10.96 -33.40 -1.02
CA ASP A 122 -9.51 -33.60 -0.95
C ASP A 122 -8.87 -32.78 0.18
N PHE A 123 -8.02 -33.43 0.96
CA PHE A 123 -7.22 -32.80 2.01
C PHE A 123 -5.73 -32.98 1.77
N TYR A 124 -4.97 -31.88 1.88
CA TYR A 124 -3.52 -31.89 1.76
C TYR A 124 -2.89 -31.22 2.97
N LYS A 125 -1.86 -31.86 3.52
CA LYS A 125 -0.99 -31.33 4.57
C LYS A 125 0.46 -31.38 4.11
N LYS A 126 1.16 -30.25 4.10
CA LYS A 126 2.56 -30.13 3.65
C LYS A 126 3.36 -29.19 4.54
N ARG A 127 4.67 -29.39 4.62
CA ARG A 127 5.57 -28.44 5.31
C ARG A 127 5.88 -27.25 4.40
N PRO A 128 5.92 -26.00 4.92
CA PRO A 128 6.18 -24.79 4.13
C PRO A 128 7.48 -24.84 3.31
N THR A 129 8.55 -25.43 3.83
CA THR A 129 9.84 -25.60 3.13
C THR A 129 9.74 -26.44 1.85
N ASN A 130 8.74 -27.31 1.76
CA ASN A 130 8.46 -28.14 0.60
C ASN A 130 7.18 -27.70 -0.12
N PHE A 131 6.61 -26.55 0.27
CA PHE A 131 5.33 -26.09 -0.23
C PHE A 131 5.54 -25.06 -1.33
N ASN A 132 5.61 -25.57 -2.56
CA ASN A 132 5.42 -24.74 -3.73
C ASN A 132 3.91 -24.63 -4.01
N MET A 133 3.34 -23.45 -3.81
CA MET A 133 1.93 -23.15 -4.07
C MET A 133 1.51 -23.28 -5.54
N LYS A 134 2.41 -23.64 -6.45
CA LYS A 134 2.12 -23.84 -7.88
C LYS A 134 0.94 -24.78 -8.15
N ARG A 135 0.68 -25.76 -7.29
CA ARG A 135 -0.48 -26.66 -7.46
C ARG A 135 -1.84 -26.00 -7.11
N PHE A 136 -1.82 -24.90 -6.36
CA PHE A 136 -3.04 -24.24 -5.86
C PHE A 136 -3.26 -22.84 -6.44
N PHE A 137 -2.19 -22.10 -6.70
CA PHE A 137 -2.22 -20.72 -7.20
C PHE A 137 -1.49 -20.55 -8.53
N SER A 138 -1.00 -21.63 -9.15
CA SER A 138 -0.12 -21.60 -10.35
C SER A 138 1.19 -20.82 -10.19
N ILE A 139 1.44 -20.27 -8.99
CA ILE A 139 2.60 -19.45 -8.63
C ILE A 139 3.24 -19.99 -7.35
N SER A 140 4.57 -19.91 -7.29
CA SER A 140 5.35 -20.34 -6.12
C SER A 140 5.44 -19.20 -5.11
N ILE A 141 4.52 -19.17 -4.15
CA ILE A 141 4.47 -18.17 -3.08
C ILE A 141 4.50 -18.88 -1.72
N LYS A 142 5.27 -18.37 -0.75
CA LYS A 142 5.28 -18.87 0.63
C LYS A 142 4.15 -18.23 1.45
N SER A 143 3.75 -18.87 2.55
CA SER A 143 2.74 -18.28 3.45
C SER A 143 3.19 -16.94 4.03
N GLU A 144 4.48 -16.77 4.32
CA GLU A 144 5.07 -15.51 4.76
C GLU A 144 4.89 -14.38 3.74
N ASP A 145 5.12 -14.67 2.46
CA ASP A 145 4.93 -13.68 1.39
C ASP A 145 3.47 -13.21 1.31
N ILE A 146 2.51 -14.13 1.44
CA ILE A 146 1.08 -13.81 1.46
C ILE A 146 0.75 -12.95 2.68
N VAL A 147 1.24 -13.33 3.86
CA VAL A 147 1.00 -12.56 5.10
C VAL A 147 1.56 -11.14 4.95
N ASN A 148 2.76 -10.98 4.41
CA ASN A 148 3.40 -9.68 4.19
C ASN A 148 2.62 -8.80 3.20
N ILE A 149 2.12 -9.37 2.10
CA ILE A 149 1.25 -8.67 1.15
C ILE A 149 -0.05 -8.25 1.82
N LEU A 150 -0.70 -9.17 2.54
CA LEU A 150 -2.00 -8.91 3.15
C LEU A 150 -1.92 -7.90 4.28
N LEU A 151 -0.83 -7.84 5.06
CA LEU A 151 -0.67 -6.87 6.15
C LEU A 151 -0.72 -5.41 5.68
N GLY A 152 -0.51 -5.14 4.39
CA GLY A 152 -0.67 -3.80 3.82
C GLY A 152 0.30 -2.78 4.42
N ARG A 153 1.49 -3.23 4.87
CA ARG A 153 2.53 -2.33 5.37
C ARG A 153 2.94 -1.36 4.26
N VAL A 154 3.11 -0.10 4.62
CA VAL A 154 3.63 0.89 3.68
C VAL A 154 5.08 0.53 3.36
N PRO A 155 5.47 0.35 2.09
CA PRO A 155 6.85 0.03 1.76
C PRO A 155 7.76 1.20 2.15
N VAL A 156 8.71 0.94 3.05
CA VAL A 156 9.77 1.89 3.42
C VAL A 156 11.09 1.28 2.97
N VAL A 157 11.79 1.96 2.06
CA VAL A 157 13.06 1.48 1.50
C VAL A 157 14.20 1.65 2.52
N GLU A 158 15.21 0.78 2.42
CA GLU A 158 16.34 0.75 3.37
C GLU A 158 17.22 2.01 3.30
N PHE A 159 17.30 2.65 2.13
CA PHE A 159 18.06 3.88 1.90
C PHE A 159 17.15 5.11 1.85
N ASP A 160 16.56 5.46 2.99
CA ASP A 160 15.61 6.57 3.11
C ASP A 160 16.22 7.87 3.68
N SER A 161 17.55 7.89 3.84
CA SER A 161 18.31 9.07 4.25
C SER A 161 19.57 9.24 3.41
N ALA A 162 19.85 10.47 3.00
CA ALA A 162 21.13 10.88 2.46
C ALA A 162 21.65 12.07 3.28
N ASP A 163 22.86 11.95 3.80
CA ASP A 163 23.55 13.07 4.46
C ASP A 163 24.61 13.60 3.48
N LEU A 164 24.53 14.89 3.16
CA LEU A 164 25.54 15.56 2.35
C LEU A 164 26.73 15.87 3.26
N MET A 165 27.87 15.24 3.01
CA MET A 165 29.13 15.66 3.63
C MET A 165 29.58 16.95 2.95
N GLU A 166 29.54 18.05 3.68
CA GLU A 166 30.13 19.31 3.23
C GLU A 166 31.65 19.13 3.19
N GLU A 167 32.22 19.11 1.98
CA GLU A 167 33.67 19.19 1.80
C GLU A 167 34.15 20.54 2.33
N ARG A 168 34.64 20.56 3.58
CA ARG A 168 35.40 21.70 4.07
C ARG A 168 36.66 21.79 3.21
N CYS A 169 36.62 22.68 2.23
CA CYS A 169 37.80 23.11 1.50
C CYS A 169 38.79 23.69 2.51
N ILE A 170 39.80 22.89 2.86
CA ILE A 170 40.94 23.34 3.63
C ILE A 170 41.60 24.41 2.77
N LYS A 171 41.38 25.69 3.10
CA LYS A 171 42.14 26.80 2.53
C LYS A 171 43.61 26.61 2.93
N SER A 172 44.37 25.94 2.07
CA SER A 172 45.82 26.09 2.05
C SER A 172 46.09 27.55 1.68
N GLN A 173 46.58 28.33 2.63
CA GLN A 173 47.22 29.61 2.32
C GLN A 173 48.47 29.30 1.50
N SER A 174 48.32 29.37 0.19
CA SER A 174 49.39 29.28 -0.79
C SER A 174 49.50 30.62 -1.50
N GLY A 175 50.59 31.32 -1.22
CA GLY A 175 51.14 32.40 -2.04
C GLY A 175 50.83 33.81 -1.54
N LYS A 176 51.73 34.80 -1.42
CA LYS A 176 53.20 34.98 -1.43
C LYS A 176 53.37 36.45 -1.81
N ASP A 177 54.04 37.24 -0.99
CA ASP A 177 54.68 38.51 -1.39
C ASP A 177 56.02 38.55 -0.62
N PHE A 178 57.15 38.35 -1.29
CA PHE A 178 58.12 39.40 -1.73
C PHE A 178 58.68 40.20 -0.55
N GLU A 179 59.96 40.51 -0.36
CA GLU A 179 61.30 40.21 -0.90
C GLU A 179 62.23 41.21 -0.17
N SER A 180 63.53 40.88 -0.05
CA SER A 180 64.67 41.77 0.24
C SER A 180 64.92 42.26 1.68
N ALA A 181 65.99 41.71 2.28
CA ALA A 181 67.13 42.51 2.72
C ALA A 181 68.40 41.64 2.74
N GLU A 182 69.45 42.18 2.16
CA GLU A 182 70.74 41.59 1.85
C GLU A 182 71.77 41.89 2.98
N VAL A 183 72.88 41.13 2.98
CA VAL A 183 74.24 41.44 3.52
C VAL A 183 74.64 41.02 4.95
N SER A 184 75.68 40.17 4.96
CA SER A 184 76.82 39.95 5.87
C SER A 184 76.69 40.12 7.39
N SER A 185 77.07 39.06 8.12
CA SER A 185 78.42 38.90 8.70
C SER A 185 78.68 37.44 9.06
#